data_AF-A0A932EX35-F1
#
_entry.id   AF-A0A932EX35-F1
#
_cell.length_a   1.000
_cell.length_b   1.000
_cell.length_c   1.000
_cell.angle_alpha   90.00
_cell.angle_beta   90.00
_cell.angle_gamma   90.00
#
_symmetry.space_group_name_H-M   'P 1'
#
loop_
_entity.id
_entity.type
_entity.pdbx_description
1 polymer ?
#
loop_
_entity_poly.entity_id
_entity_poly.type
_entity_poly.pdbx_seq_one_letter_code
_entity_poly.pdbx_strand_id
1 'polypeptide(L)'
;MVERLVGDGAGETLKIRLLNLPVELVKRTISHGDAILRELTFVALADHPERGVPDMPNLNLILVHAGLERRLRNGETAIDVDVEVPATAVSESARRVALVEAGDRLAAEGLLLMTPPSPDVVACRRWLVDQIVDQSRGGAPVPWSG
;
A
#
# COMPACT_ATOMS: atom_id res chain seq x y z
N MET A 1 -20.83 1.64 -1.97
CA MET A 1 -20.62 0.18 -2.03
C MET A 1 -19.42 -0.13 -1.16
N VAL A 2 -19.59 -0.82 -0.04
CA VAL A 2 -18.49 -1.12 0.89
C VAL A 2 -17.67 -2.25 0.27
N GLU A 3 -16.39 -2.02 0.00
CA GLU A 3 -15.48 -3.09 -0.39
C GLU A 3 -14.81 -3.65 0.85
N ARG A 4 -15.20 -4.86 1.20
CA ARG A 4 -14.67 -5.54 2.37
C ARG A 4 -13.26 -6.05 2.05
N LEU A 5 -12.23 -5.38 2.58
CA LEU A 5 -10.87 -5.88 2.51
C LEU A 5 -10.69 -6.91 3.62
N VAL A 6 -10.98 -8.17 3.32
CA VAL A 6 -10.77 -9.24 4.28
C VAL A 6 -9.26 -9.45 4.44
N GLY A 7 -8.67 -8.90 5.50
CA GLY A 7 -7.42 -9.39 6.06
C GLY A 7 -7.69 -10.71 6.78
N ASP A 8 -6.79 -11.68 6.63
CA ASP A 8 -6.94 -13.06 7.10
C ASP A 8 -6.75 -13.20 8.63
N GLY A 9 -7.35 -12.30 9.41
CA GLY A 9 -7.24 -12.26 10.86
C GLY A 9 -8.62 -12.19 11.50
N ALA A 10 -8.94 -13.15 12.36
CA ALA A 10 -10.16 -13.20 13.17
C ALA A 10 -10.19 -12.13 14.31
N GLY A 11 -9.76 -10.90 14.00
CA GLY A 11 -9.61 -9.78 14.93
C GLY A 11 -10.51 -8.59 14.62
N GLU A 12 -10.47 -7.60 15.51
CA GLU A 12 -11.17 -6.33 15.36
C GLU A 12 -10.77 -5.62 14.05
N THR A 13 -11.76 -5.12 13.31
CA THR A 13 -11.56 -4.40 12.06
C THR A 13 -11.90 -2.92 12.21
N LEU A 14 -11.13 -2.07 11.54
CA LEU A 14 -11.33 -0.64 11.42
C LEU A 14 -12.00 -0.33 10.08
N LYS A 15 -12.98 0.57 10.10
CA LYS A 15 -13.59 1.10 8.88
C LYS A 15 -12.84 2.37 8.47
N ILE A 16 -12.26 2.36 7.28
CA ILE A 16 -11.54 3.48 6.70
C ILE A 16 -12.28 3.91 5.44
N ARG A 17 -12.50 5.21 5.30
CA ARG A 17 -13.13 5.81 4.13
C ARG A 17 -12.09 6.55 3.31
N LEU A 18 -11.91 6.11 2.08
CA LEU A 18 -10.95 6.62 1.13
C LEU A 18 -11.72 7.40 0.07
N LEU A 19 -11.47 8.70 -0.03
CA LEU A 19 -12.26 9.63 -0.84
C LEU A 19 -11.49 10.15 -2.04
N ASN A 20 -12.17 10.29 -3.18
CA ASN A 20 -11.63 10.78 -4.45
C ASN A 20 -10.38 10.03 -4.92
N LEU A 21 -10.34 8.70 -4.79
CA LEU A 21 -9.18 7.86 -5.13
C LEU A 21 -8.93 7.81 -6.63
N PRO A 22 -7.83 8.39 -7.15
CA PRO A 22 -7.45 8.23 -8.55
C PRO A 22 -7.04 6.78 -8.81
N VAL A 23 -7.89 6.02 -9.50
CA VAL A 23 -7.80 4.55 -9.56
C VAL A 23 -6.46 4.09 -10.16
N GLU A 24 -6.00 4.74 -11.23
CA GLU A 24 -4.73 4.41 -11.88
C GLU A 24 -3.51 4.77 -11.01
N LEU A 25 -3.58 5.86 -10.25
CA LEU A 25 -2.48 6.26 -9.35
C LEU A 25 -2.37 5.30 -8.16
N VAL A 26 -3.50 4.89 -7.57
CA VAL A 26 -3.49 3.92 -6.47
C VAL A 26 -2.94 2.58 -6.97
N LYS A 27 -3.33 2.13 -8.16
CA LYS A 27 -2.79 0.93 -8.79
C LYS A 27 -1.26 1.01 -8.92
N ARG A 28 -0.75 2.07 -9.56
CA ARG A 28 0.71 2.30 -9.70
C ARG A 28 1.41 2.31 -8.34
N THR A 29 0.80 2.92 -7.34
CA THR A 29 1.34 3.00 -5.97
C THR A 29 1.46 1.64 -5.29
N ILE A 30 0.43 0.80 -5.39
CA ILE A 30 0.45 -0.56 -4.84
C ILE A 30 1.50 -1.39 -5.58
N SER A 31 1.44 -1.42 -6.92
CA SER A 31 2.35 -2.21 -7.76
C SER A 31 3.81 -1.84 -7.55
N HIS A 32 4.13 -0.54 -7.41
CA HIS A 32 5.49 -0.08 -7.12
C HIS A 32 5.98 -0.61 -5.77
N GLY A 33 5.18 -0.45 -4.71
CA GLY A 33 5.55 -0.95 -3.39
C GLY A 33 5.75 -2.47 -3.37
N ASP A 34 4.89 -3.23 -4.06
CA ASP A 34 5.03 -4.69 -4.15
C ASP A 34 6.29 -5.10 -4.92
N ALA A 35 6.68 -4.33 -5.93
CA ALA A 35 7.91 -4.55 -6.66
C ALA A 35 9.16 -4.31 -5.80
N ILE A 36 9.18 -3.22 -5.04
CA ILE A 36 10.27 -2.91 -4.11
C ILE A 36 10.39 -4.01 -3.03
N LEU A 37 9.28 -4.40 -2.38
CA LEU A 37 9.32 -5.43 -1.34
C LEU A 37 9.81 -6.78 -1.87
N ARG A 38 9.42 -7.16 -3.10
CA ARG A 38 9.91 -8.36 -3.77
C ARG A 38 11.42 -8.29 -3.99
N GLU A 39 11.92 -7.15 -4.45
CA GLU A 39 13.34 -7.01 -4.71
C GLU A 39 14.17 -7.00 -3.43
N LEU A 40 13.73 -6.29 -2.39
CA LEU A 40 14.35 -6.36 -1.06
C LEU A 40 14.37 -7.79 -0.51
N THR A 41 13.33 -8.57 -0.76
CA THR A 41 13.29 -10.00 -0.41
C THR A 41 14.38 -10.79 -1.13
N PHE A 42 14.57 -10.55 -2.43
CA PHE A 42 15.62 -11.22 -3.19
C PHE A 42 17.02 -10.80 -2.76
N VAL A 43 17.25 -9.52 -2.48
CA VAL A 43 18.54 -9.04 -1.95
C VAL A 43 18.86 -9.70 -0.60
N ALA A 44 17.89 -9.73 0.32
CA ALA A 44 18.07 -10.36 1.62
C ALA A 44 18.37 -11.88 1.52
N LEU A 45 17.67 -12.59 0.62
CA LEU A 45 17.90 -14.01 0.36
C LEU A 45 19.25 -14.29 -0.31
N ALA A 46 19.73 -13.39 -1.15
CA ALA A 46 21.03 -13.52 -1.81
C ALA A 46 22.20 -13.29 -0.84
N ASP A 47 22.05 -12.37 0.11
CA ASP A 47 23.06 -12.04 1.13
C ASP A 47 23.11 -13.07 2.26
N HIS A 48 21.94 -13.55 2.72
CA HIS A 48 21.81 -14.45 3.87
C HIS A 48 20.75 -15.55 3.63
N PRO A 49 21.00 -16.53 2.74
CA PRO A 49 20.03 -17.57 2.39
C PRO A 49 19.62 -18.45 3.59
N GLU A 50 20.50 -18.61 4.58
CA GLU A 50 20.25 -19.39 5.80
C GLU A 50 19.20 -18.76 6.72
N ARG A 51 18.93 -17.45 6.58
CA ARG A 51 17.91 -16.75 7.36
C ARG A 51 16.50 -16.93 6.79
N GLY A 52 16.39 -17.50 5.58
CA GLY A 52 15.11 -17.69 4.90
C GLY A 52 14.45 -16.38 4.49
N VAL A 53 13.13 -16.43 4.29
CA VAL A 53 12.35 -15.24 3.86
C VAL A 53 12.35 -14.20 4.99
N PRO A 54 12.75 -12.94 4.73
CA PRO A 54 12.72 -11.90 5.73
C PRO A 54 11.29 -11.67 6.24
N ASP A 55 11.17 -11.23 7.49
CA ASP A 55 9.89 -10.81 8.05
C ASP A 55 9.40 -9.55 7.32
N MET A 56 8.40 -9.73 6.45
CA MET A 56 7.83 -8.68 5.61
C MET A 56 6.48 -8.20 6.18
N PRO A 57 6.09 -6.94 5.94
CA PRO A 57 4.80 -6.42 6.37
C PRO A 57 3.65 -7.27 5.84
N ASN A 58 2.74 -7.66 6.72
CA ASN A 58 1.59 -8.50 6.38
C ASN A 58 0.37 -7.63 6.07
N LEU A 59 0.39 -7.00 4.90
CA LEU A 59 -0.72 -6.20 4.39
C LEU A 59 -1.23 -6.82 3.08
N ASN A 60 -2.39 -7.48 3.13
CA ASN A 60 -2.98 -8.10 1.94
C ASN A 60 -3.69 -7.06 1.05
N LEU A 61 -3.03 -6.68 -0.04
CA LEU A 61 -3.54 -5.71 -1.02
C LEU A 61 -4.17 -6.37 -2.26
N ILE A 62 -4.25 -7.70 -2.34
CA ILE A 62 -4.72 -8.43 -3.53
C ILE A 62 -6.17 -8.06 -3.87
N LEU A 63 -7.05 -8.02 -2.86
CA LEU A 63 -8.45 -7.67 -3.05
C LEU A 63 -8.62 -6.21 -3.47
N VAL A 64 -7.80 -5.30 -2.93
CA VAL A 64 -7.74 -3.89 -3.34
C VAL A 64 -7.38 -3.80 -4.81
N HIS A 65 -6.31 -4.46 -5.21
CA HIS A 65 -5.81 -4.43 -6.59
C HIS A 65 -6.88 -4.96 -7.58
N ALA A 66 -7.51 -6.10 -7.26
CA ALA A 66 -8.59 -6.66 -8.09
C ALA A 66 -9.83 -5.75 -8.16
N GLY A 67 -10.19 -5.07 -7.07
CA GLY A 67 -11.28 -4.09 -7.01
C GLY A 67 -11.00 -2.86 -7.87
N LEU A 68 -9.78 -2.31 -7.79
CA LEU A 68 -9.35 -1.16 -8.59
C LEU A 68 -9.29 -1.50 -10.09
N GLU A 69 -8.74 -2.67 -10.44
CA GLU A 69 -8.70 -3.09 -11.85
C GLU A 69 -10.08 -3.20 -12.49
N ARG A 70 -11.07 -3.69 -11.72
CA ARG A 70 -12.45 -3.79 -12.21
C ARG A 70 -13.03 -2.42 -12.54
N ARG A 71 -12.77 -1.43 -11.70
CA ARG A 71 -13.25 -0.05 -11.88
C ARG A 71 -12.57 0.65 -13.04
N LEU A 72 -11.26 0.45 -13.21
CA LEU A 72 -10.56 0.91 -14.42
C LEU A 72 -11.19 0.34 -15.69
N ARG A 73 -11.50 -0.96 -15.70
CA ARG A 73 -12.19 -1.60 -16.84
C ARG A 73 -13.59 -1.02 -17.09
N ASN A 74 -14.24 -0.50 -16.05
CA ASN A 74 -15.54 0.16 -16.16
C ASN A 74 -15.45 1.65 -16.54
N GLY A 75 -14.24 2.20 -16.71
CA GLY A 75 -14.02 3.60 -17.06
C GLY A 75 -14.05 4.58 -15.88
N GLU A 76 -14.08 4.08 -14.63
CA GLU A 76 -14.04 4.93 -13.43
C GLU A 76 -12.61 5.47 -13.22
N THR A 77 -12.45 6.78 -13.26
CA THR A 77 -11.15 7.45 -13.09
C THR A 77 -10.84 7.82 -11.64
N ALA A 78 -11.88 8.09 -10.85
CA ALA A 78 -11.79 8.35 -9.42
C ALA A 78 -12.99 7.76 -8.67
N ILE A 79 -12.78 7.30 -7.44
CA ILE A 79 -13.82 6.64 -6.63
C ILE A 79 -13.79 7.04 -5.16
N ASP A 80 -14.94 6.92 -4.50
CA ASP A 80 -15.02 6.82 -3.05
C ASP A 80 -15.19 5.35 -2.65
N VAL A 81 -14.39 4.90 -1.69
CA VAL A 81 -14.45 3.51 -1.21
C VAL A 81 -14.35 3.44 0.30
N ASP A 82 -15.26 2.66 0.90
CA ASP A 82 -15.17 2.25 2.29
C ASP A 82 -14.45 0.91 2.33
N VAL A 83 -13.41 0.82 3.15
CA VAL A 83 -12.60 -0.39 3.34
C VAL A 83 -12.61 -0.80 4.81
N GLU A 84 -12.75 -2.10 5.06
CA GLU A 84 -12.54 -2.68 6.38
C GLU A 84 -11.13 -3.22 6.44
N VAL A 85 -10.30 -2.78 7.40
CA VAL A 85 -8.92 -3.27 7.55
C VAL A 85 -8.73 -3.87 8.95
N PRO A 86 -7.86 -4.87 9.15
CA PRO A 86 -7.52 -5.32 10.49
C PRO A 86 -6.97 -4.19 11.36
N ALA A 87 -7.15 -4.23 12.67
CA ALA A 87 -6.55 -3.24 13.58
C ALA A 87 -5.02 -3.13 13.46
N THR A 88 -4.35 -4.23 13.07
CA THR A 88 -2.91 -4.25 12.78
C THR A 88 -2.52 -3.47 11.52
N ALA A 89 -3.47 -3.08 10.67
CA ALA A 89 -3.17 -2.38 9.42
C ALA A 89 -2.43 -1.06 9.64
N VAL A 90 -2.61 -0.40 10.78
CA VAL A 90 -1.88 0.83 11.14
C VAL A 90 -0.38 0.56 11.22
N SER A 91 0.04 -0.43 12.03
CA SER A 91 1.45 -0.77 12.21
C SER A 91 2.04 -1.38 10.94
N GLU A 92 1.30 -2.25 10.26
CA GLU A 92 1.77 -2.90 9.02
C GLU A 92 1.91 -1.90 7.86
N SER A 93 1.02 -0.93 7.74
CA SER A 93 1.13 0.13 6.71
C SER A 93 2.34 1.02 6.95
N ALA A 94 2.59 1.41 8.21
CA ALA A 94 3.78 2.18 8.58
C ALA A 94 5.07 1.40 8.27
N ARG A 95 5.11 0.11 8.63
CA ARG A 95 6.24 -0.78 8.34
C ARG A 95 6.48 -0.93 6.84
N ARG A 96 5.40 -1.11 6.06
CA ARG A 96 5.45 -1.15 4.60
C ARG A 96 6.02 0.12 4.00
N VAL A 97 5.53 1.29 4.42
CA VAL A 97 6.05 2.57 3.91
C VAL A 97 7.53 2.74 4.22
N ALA A 98 7.97 2.43 5.44
CA ALA A 98 9.38 2.54 5.81
C ALA A 98 10.28 1.66 4.93
N LEU A 99 9.88 0.42 4.67
CA LEU A 99 10.63 -0.48 3.79
C LEU A 99 10.62 -0.01 2.34
N VAL A 100 9.48 0.44 1.83
CA VAL A 100 9.40 0.94 0.44
C VAL A 100 10.23 2.21 0.28
N GLU A 101 10.21 3.14 1.25
CA GLU A 101 11.06 4.34 1.20
C GLU A 101 12.56 4.01 1.33
N ALA A 102 12.92 2.95 2.06
CA ALA A 102 14.29 2.45 2.07
C ALA A 102 14.69 1.87 0.71
N GLY A 103 13.81 1.07 0.10
CA GLY A 103 14.03 0.55 -1.25
C GLY A 103 14.11 1.65 -2.32
N ASP A 104 13.27 2.68 -2.23
CA ASP A 104 13.31 3.83 -3.14
C ASP A 104 14.67 4.55 -3.10
N ARG A 105 15.32 4.63 -1.92
CA ARG A 105 16.68 5.18 -1.79
C ARG A 105 17.72 4.28 -2.47
N LEU A 106 17.65 2.97 -2.24
CA LEU A 106 18.55 2.01 -2.89
C LEU A 106 18.39 2.00 -4.42
N ALA A 107 17.15 2.13 -4.91
CA ALA A 107 16.84 2.31 -6.33
C ALA A 107 17.47 3.59 -6.90
N ALA A 108 17.39 4.70 -6.17
CA ALA A 108 18.03 5.95 -6.59
C ALA A 108 19.57 5.88 -6.63
N GLU A 109 20.16 5.00 -5.82
CA GLU A 109 21.60 4.71 -5.81
C GLU A 109 22.01 3.66 -6.87
N GLY A 110 21.06 3.10 -7.63
CA GLY A 110 21.33 2.06 -8.64
C GLY A 110 21.64 0.67 -8.04
N LEU A 111 21.30 0.47 -6.76
CA LEU A 111 21.49 -0.81 -6.06
C LEU A 111 20.31 -1.76 -6.24
N LEU A 112 19.17 -1.24 -6.73
CA LEU A 112 18.01 -2.01 -7.15
C LEU A 112 17.77 -1.81 -8.66
N LEU A 113 17.13 -2.80 -9.30
CA LEU A 113 16.66 -2.80 -10.68
C LEU A 113 15.44 -1.91 -10.86
N MET A 114 14.64 -1.72 -9.81
CA MET A 114 13.54 -0.75 -9.81
C MET A 114 14.08 0.67 -10.01
N THR A 115 13.33 1.48 -10.76
CA THR A 115 13.59 2.91 -10.86
C THR A 115 12.90 3.68 -9.74
N PRO A 116 13.41 4.87 -9.35
CA PRO A 116 12.72 5.72 -8.38
C PRO A 116 11.28 6.05 -8.82
N PRO A 117 10.31 6.06 -7.89
CA PRO A 117 8.93 6.37 -8.21
C PRO A 117 8.76 7.85 -8.58
N SER A 118 7.70 8.15 -9.32
CA SER A 118 7.28 9.52 -9.57
C SER A 118 6.74 10.20 -8.29
N PRO A 119 6.76 11.54 -8.20
CA PRO A 119 6.29 12.26 -7.01
C PRO A 119 4.83 11.98 -6.63
N ASP A 120 3.94 11.77 -7.60
CA ASP A 120 2.53 11.42 -7.38
C ASP A 120 2.38 10.06 -6.67
N VAL A 121 3.20 9.08 -7.01
CA VAL A 121 3.22 7.75 -6.34
C VAL A 121 3.67 7.89 -4.89
N VAL A 122 4.69 8.71 -4.63
CA VAL A 122 5.16 8.98 -3.26
C VAL A 122 4.08 9.68 -2.44
N ALA A 123 3.45 10.71 -2.99
CA ALA A 123 2.39 11.46 -2.33
C ALA A 123 1.16 10.58 -2.06
N CYS A 124 0.73 9.77 -3.05
CA CYS A 124 -0.39 8.85 -2.89
C CYS A 124 -0.12 7.80 -1.80
N ARG A 125 1.09 7.23 -1.77
CA ARG A 125 1.49 6.26 -0.74
C ARG A 125 1.39 6.84 0.67
N ARG A 126 1.91 8.06 0.87
CA ARG A 126 1.86 8.73 2.17
C ARG A 126 0.44 9.04 2.58
N TRP A 127 -0.34 9.63 1.67
CA TRP A 127 -1.74 9.94 1.92
C TRP A 127 -2.56 8.70 2.30
N LEU A 128 -2.36 7.55 1.63
CA LEU A 128 -3.06 6.30 1.97
C LEU A 128 -2.78 5.87 3.43
N VAL A 129 -1.53 5.97 3.88
CA VAL A 129 -1.16 5.62 5.25
C VAL A 129 -1.66 6.65 6.25
N ASP A 130 -1.59 7.94 5.91
CA ASP A 130 -2.13 9.01 6.75
C ASP A 130 -3.64 8.81 6.96
N GLN A 131 -4.40 8.45 5.92
CA GLN A 131 -5.83 8.13 6.07
C GLN A 131 -6.09 6.95 7.00
N ILE A 132 -5.27 5.90 6.95
CA ILE A 132 -5.40 4.75 7.86
C ILE A 132 -5.10 5.18 9.30
N VAL A 133 -3.99 5.91 9.51
CA VAL A 133 -3.54 6.35 10.84
C VAL A 133 -4.52 7.34 11.46
N ASP A 134 -4.93 8.38 10.73
CA ASP A 134 -5.78 9.45 11.27
C ASP A 134 -7.18 8.94 11.57
N GLN A 135 -7.79 8.18 10.66
CA GLN A 135 -9.14 7.64 10.89
C GLN A 135 -9.15 6.57 12.00
N SER A 136 -8.05 5.82 12.19
CA SER A 136 -7.91 4.91 13.34
C SER A 136 -7.95 5.63 14.70
N ARG A 137 -7.66 6.95 14.70
CA ARG A 137 -7.70 7.82 15.87
C ARG A 137 -8.99 8.66 15.96
N GLY A 138 -9.97 8.39 15.10
CA GLY A 138 -11.24 9.12 15.03
C GLY A 138 -11.20 10.38 14.16
N GLY A 139 -10.14 10.58 13.37
CA GLY A 139 -10.06 11.66 12.38
C GLY A 139 -11.12 11.51 11.28
N ALA A 140 -11.53 12.63 10.70
CA ALA A 140 -12.43 12.64 9.55
C ALA A 140 -11.68 12.25 8.25
N PRO A 141 -12.33 11.57 7.29
CA PRO A 141 -11.71 11.25 6.01
C PRO A 141 -11.43 12.52 5.21
N VAL A 142 -10.23 12.60 4.62
CA VAL A 142 -9.80 13.74 3.79
C VAL A 142 -9.68 13.27 2.34
N PRO A 143 -10.36 13.90 1.37
CA PRO A 143 -10.22 13.55 -0.04
C PRO A 143 -8.80 13.69 -0.57
N TRP A 144 -8.40 12.78 -1.46
CA TRP A 144 -7.17 12.96 -2.24
C TRP A 144 -7.25 14.25 -3.07
N SER A 145 -6.20 15.06 -3.02
CA SER A 145 -6.14 16.37 -3.70
C SER A 145 -4.89 16.62 -4.54
N GLY A 146 -3.91 15.72 -4.54
CA GLY A 146 -2.66 15.84 -5.32
C GLY A 146 -1.42 15.86 -4.45
#